data_AF-A0A5P9F0I9-F1
#
_entry.id   AF-A0A5P9F0I9-F1
#
_cell.length_a   1.000
_cell.length_b   1.000
_cell.length_c   1.000
_cell.angle_alpha   90.00
_cell.angle_beta   90.00
_cell.angle_gamma   90.00
#
_symmetry.space_group_name_H-M   'P 1'
#
loop_
_entity.id
_entity.type
_entity.pdbx_description
1 polymer ?
#
loop_
_entity_poly.entity_id
_entity_poly.type
_entity_poly.pdbx_seq_one_letter_code
_entity_poly.pdbx_strand_id
1 'polypeptide(L)'
;MTLPRSTQISLDATPYYHCVSRCVRRAFLCGWDTVSGKDYQHRREWIENRMHNLAEVFALDLAAYAVMSNHYHMVLYIDKKSVDKWSLFEVIDRWQKIFKASSLAQRYPNGDILDRCELKALKEVALKWRERLTDISWFMRCLNGPIARQANAEDQCTGRFWEGRFKSQALLDERAPAACIAYVDLNPIRANMAKTPEDSDNISIQKHIRAAILGEQPKKLLPLVGSERLNMPKELPFRLDHYLELVDWSGRHLDLRKRGAITENTPPVLKRLGIPPRP
;
A
#
# COMPACT_ATOMS: atom_id res chain seq x y z
N MET A 1 -27.47 -3.33 3.03
CA MET A 1 -27.29 -1.90 3.36
C MET A 1 -25.78 -1.65 3.49
N THR A 2 -25.20 -0.64 2.83
CA THR A 2 -23.75 -0.38 2.95
C THR A 2 -23.48 0.37 4.26
N LEU A 3 -22.75 -0.26 5.18
CA LEU A 3 -22.36 0.37 6.45
C LEU A 3 -21.33 1.49 6.20
N PRO A 4 -21.34 2.58 6.98
CA PRO A 4 -20.28 3.58 6.96
C PRO A 4 -18.90 2.95 7.21
N ARG A 5 -17.84 3.41 6.54
CA ARG A 5 -16.50 2.80 6.72
C ARG A 5 -15.93 2.95 8.12
N SER A 6 -16.33 4.01 8.83
CA SER A 6 -16.00 4.18 10.25
C SER A 6 -16.51 3.03 11.12
N THR A 7 -17.51 2.27 10.66
CA THR A 7 -17.98 1.04 11.33
C THR A 7 -17.44 -0.25 10.71
N GLN A 8 -16.64 -0.16 9.64
CA GLN A 8 -15.97 -1.30 8.98
C GLN A 8 -14.50 -1.46 9.39
N ILE A 9 -13.92 -0.43 10.02
CA ILE A 9 -12.55 -0.46 10.56
C ILE A 9 -12.65 -0.64 12.07
N SER A 10 -12.19 -1.77 12.58
CA SER A 10 -12.05 -2.06 14.00
C SER A 10 -10.61 -2.46 14.27
N LEU A 11 -9.89 -1.60 14.99
CA LEU A 11 -8.52 -1.89 15.40
C LEU A 11 -8.46 -2.95 16.51
N ASP A 12 -9.55 -3.14 17.25
CA ASP A 12 -9.68 -4.21 18.24
C ASP A 12 -9.69 -5.59 17.56
N ALA A 13 -10.19 -5.66 16.33
CA ALA A 13 -10.22 -6.89 15.54
C ALA A 13 -8.92 -7.14 14.77
N THR A 14 -8.42 -6.13 14.05
CA THR A 14 -7.17 -6.25 13.28
C THR A 14 -6.63 -4.88 12.84
N PRO A 15 -5.30 -4.70 12.80
CA PRO A 15 -4.67 -3.54 12.19
C PRO A 15 -4.47 -3.69 10.66
N TYR A 16 -4.77 -4.84 10.06
CA TYR A 16 -4.50 -5.13 8.64
C TYR A 16 -5.74 -5.04 7.76
N TYR A 17 -5.62 -4.32 6.63
CA TYR A 17 -6.72 -4.09 5.69
C TYR A 17 -6.29 -4.23 4.23
N HIS A 18 -7.06 -5.01 3.47
CA HIS A 18 -6.93 -5.08 2.01
C HIS A 18 -7.78 -4.01 1.34
N CYS A 19 -7.13 -3.11 0.61
CA CYS A 19 -7.75 -2.02 -0.10
C CYS A 19 -7.68 -2.23 -1.62
N VAL A 20 -8.77 -1.95 -2.33
CA VAL A 20 -8.86 -2.06 -3.79
C VAL A 20 -9.59 -0.87 -4.38
N SER A 21 -9.00 -0.25 -5.41
CA SER A 21 -9.65 0.76 -6.24
C SER A 21 -9.56 0.37 -7.71
N ARG A 22 -10.68 0.49 -8.42
CA ARG A 22 -10.81 0.14 -9.84
C ARG A 22 -11.30 1.34 -10.64
N CYS A 23 -10.74 1.53 -11.82
CA CYS A 23 -11.13 2.56 -12.77
C CYS A 23 -12.47 2.23 -13.45
N VAL A 24 -13.17 3.27 -13.95
CA VAL A 24 -14.35 3.13 -14.82
C VAL A 24 -14.04 3.50 -16.26
N ARG A 25 -15.04 3.33 -17.13
CA ARG A 25 -15.00 3.77 -18.54
C ARG A 25 -13.88 3.09 -19.34
N ARG A 26 -13.47 1.89 -18.90
CA ARG A 26 -12.29 1.19 -19.43
C ARG A 26 -11.01 2.03 -19.37
N ALA A 27 -10.95 3.02 -18.47
CA ALA A 27 -9.76 3.85 -18.30
C ALA A 27 -8.59 2.99 -17.80
N PHE A 28 -7.41 3.28 -18.34
CA PHE A 28 -6.17 2.63 -17.95
C PHE A 28 -5.53 3.39 -16.80
N LEU A 29 -5.28 2.66 -15.72
CA LEU A 29 -4.43 3.07 -14.63
C LEU A 29 -2.96 3.05 -15.06
N CYS A 30 -2.55 1.99 -15.77
CA CYS A 30 -1.24 1.90 -16.42
C CYS A 30 -1.23 0.80 -17.49
N GLY A 31 -0.13 0.72 -18.26
CA GLY A 31 0.09 -0.28 -19.29
C GLY A 31 -0.51 0.07 -20.65
N TRP A 32 -0.45 -0.87 -21.58
CA TRP A 32 -0.83 -0.67 -22.98
C TRP A 32 -2.33 -0.82 -23.20
N ASP A 33 -2.97 0.24 -23.71
CA ASP A 33 -4.35 0.17 -24.19
C ASP A 33 -4.39 -0.34 -25.64
N THR A 34 -4.79 -1.59 -25.82
CA THR A 34 -4.89 -2.22 -27.15
C THR A 34 -5.96 -1.59 -28.03
N VAL A 35 -6.92 -0.83 -27.47
CA VAL A 35 -8.00 -0.21 -28.24
C VAL A 35 -7.55 1.16 -28.78
N SER A 36 -6.98 2.02 -27.93
CA SER A 36 -6.51 3.34 -28.37
C SER A 36 -5.06 3.36 -28.90
N GLY A 37 -4.29 2.29 -28.67
CA GLY A 37 -2.87 2.22 -29.03
C GLY A 37 -1.97 3.09 -28.16
N LYS A 38 -2.46 3.56 -27.01
CA LYS A 38 -1.71 4.42 -26.10
C LYS A 38 -1.00 3.61 -25.02
N ASP A 39 0.21 4.02 -24.68
CA ASP A 39 0.95 3.48 -23.55
C ASP A 39 0.79 4.37 -22.31
N TYR A 40 0.32 3.78 -21.21
CA TYR A 40 0.19 4.41 -19.90
C TYR A 40 1.14 3.83 -18.85
N GLN A 41 2.16 3.07 -19.26
CA GLN A 41 3.08 2.38 -18.37
C GLN A 41 3.77 3.34 -17.37
N HIS A 42 4.09 4.57 -17.77
CA HIS A 42 4.69 5.60 -16.90
C HIS A 42 3.84 5.93 -15.67
N ARG A 43 2.50 5.81 -15.76
CA ARG A 43 1.61 6.05 -14.62
C ARG A 43 1.87 5.08 -13.47
N ARG A 44 2.35 3.85 -13.74
CA ARG A 44 2.61 2.84 -12.71
C ARG A 44 3.59 3.32 -11.66
N GLU A 45 4.74 3.82 -12.11
CA GLU A 45 5.80 4.32 -11.22
C GLU A 45 5.31 5.52 -10.40
N TRP A 46 4.57 6.44 -11.03
CA TRP A 46 4.01 7.57 -10.31
C TRP A 46 3.02 7.15 -9.21
N ILE A 47 2.15 6.18 -9.49
CA ILE A 47 1.19 5.65 -8.52
C ILE A 47 1.92 4.97 -7.37
N GLU A 48 2.92 4.15 -7.68
CA GLU A 48 3.78 3.49 -6.69
C GLU A 48 4.49 4.52 -5.80
N ASN A 49 5.17 5.50 -6.39
CA ASN A 49 5.86 6.56 -5.66
C ASN A 49 4.89 7.33 -4.76
N ARG A 50 3.66 7.55 -5.23
CA ARG A 50 2.61 8.19 -4.42
C ARG A 50 2.17 7.33 -3.24
N MET A 51 2.02 6.01 -3.42
CA MET A 51 1.71 5.08 -2.32
C MET A 51 2.80 5.14 -1.24
N HIS A 52 4.06 5.03 -1.64
CA HIS A 52 5.21 5.09 -0.75
C HIS A 52 5.31 6.43 0.00
N ASN A 53 5.18 7.55 -0.71
CA ASN A 53 5.22 8.88 -0.09
C ASN A 53 4.08 9.08 0.90
N LEU A 54 2.90 8.49 0.66
CA LEU A 54 1.80 8.55 1.61
C LEU A 54 2.06 7.67 2.84
N ALA A 55 2.67 6.50 2.68
CA ALA A 55 3.03 5.62 3.79
C ALA A 55 4.08 6.23 4.73
N GLU A 56 4.95 7.11 4.21
CA GLU A 56 5.90 7.87 5.04
C GLU A 56 5.24 9.00 5.85
N VAL A 57 4.10 9.51 5.37
CA VAL A 57 3.40 10.65 6.00
C VAL A 57 2.30 10.20 6.96
N PHE A 58 1.50 9.21 6.56
CA PHE A 58 0.47 8.60 7.37
C PHE A 58 1.07 7.55 8.31
N ALA A 59 0.34 7.17 9.34
CA ALA A 59 0.65 5.98 10.13
C ALA A 59 -0.02 4.75 9.53
N LEU A 60 0.20 4.57 8.23
CA LEU A 60 -0.37 3.50 7.43
C LEU A 60 0.75 2.91 6.59
N ASP A 61 1.27 1.77 7.03
CA ASP A 61 2.38 1.12 6.36
C ASP A 61 1.90 0.20 5.26
N LEU A 62 2.70 0.10 4.20
CA LEU A 62 2.45 -0.81 3.10
C LEU A 62 3.00 -2.19 3.45
N ALA A 63 2.12 -3.18 3.61
CA ALA A 63 2.52 -4.57 3.69
C ALA A 63 2.72 -5.18 2.30
N ALA A 64 1.85 -4.84 1.34
CA ALA A 64 1.96 -5.27 -0.05
C ALA A 64 1.16 -4.34 -0.97
N TYR A 65 1.49 -4.32 -2.27
CA TYR A 65 0.69 -3.68 -3.30
C TYR A 65 0.97 -4.27 -4.69
N ALA A 66 -0.04 -4.18 -5.56
CA ALA A 66 0.08 -4.50 -6.98
C ALA A 66 -0.74 -3.51 -7.81
N VAL A 67 -0.09 -2.82 -8.76
CA VAL A 67 -0.74 -1.86 -9.67
C VAL A 67 -1.01 -2.56 -11.00
N MET A 68 -2.29 -2.86 -11.26
CA MET A 68 -2.76 -3.51 -12.47
C MET A 68 -3.19 -2.47 -13.51
N SER A 69 -3.56 -2.94 -14.72
CA SER A 69 -3.88 -2.04 -15.83
C SER A 69 -5.10 -1.14 -15.57
N ASN A 70 -6.06 -1.56 -14.77
CA ASN A 70 -7.30 -0.80 -14.50
C ASN A 70 -7.72 -0.78 -13.02
N HIS A 71 -6.87 -1.29 -12.12
CA HIS A 71 -7.10 -1.27 -10.67
C HIS A 71 -5.78 -1.45 -9.94
N TYR A 72 -5.76 -1.20 -8.64
CA TYR A 72 -4.66 -1.62 -7.78
C TYR A 72 -5.19 -2.35 -6.55
N HIS A 73 -4.33 -3.19 -6.00
CA HIS A 73 -4.48 -3.82 -4.71
C HIS A 73 -3.41 -3.29 -3.76
N MET A 74 -3.77 -3.14 -2.48
CA MET A 74 -2.85 -2.70 -1.43
C MET A 74 -3.25 -3.34 -0.11
N VAL A 75 -2.27 -3.78 0.67
CA VAL A 75 -2.45 -4.24 2.04
C VAL A 75 -1.82 -3.20 2.95
N LEU A 76 -2.64 -2.59 3.80
CA LEU A 76 -2.23 -1.56 4.76
C LEU A 76 -2.19 -2.14 6.17
N TYR A 77 -1.23 -1.67 6.96
CA TYR A 77 -1.17 -1.85 8.40
C TYR A 77 -1.37 -0.50 9.10
N ILE A 78 -2.28 -0.44 10.06
CA ILE A 78 -2.55 0.77 10.85
C ILE A 78 -1.64 0.80 12.08
N ASP A 79 -0.62 1.67 12.07
CA ASP A 79 0.34 1.81 13.16
C ASP A 79 -0.16 2.78 14.24
N LYS A 80 -1.20 2.36 14.96
CA LYS A 80 -1.80 3.16 16.02
C LYS A 80 -0.81 3.47 17.15
N LYS A 81 0.10 2.54 17.45
CA LYS A 81 1.10 2.66 18.53
C LYS A 81 2.06 3.83 18.29
N SER A 82 2.53 4.03 17.07
CA SER A 82 3.41 5.17 16.74
C SER A 82 2.67 6.50 16.83
N VAL A 83 1.40 6.52 16.44
CA VAL A 83 0.59 7.74 16.36
C VAL A 83 0.34 8.35 17.72
N ASP A 84 0.16 7.52 18.75
CA ASP A 84 -0.09 8.01 20.10
C ASP A 84 1.16 8.67 20.70
N LYS A 85 2.35 8.37 20.17
CA LYS A 85 3.64 8.94 20.59
C LYS A 85 4.03 10.23 19.85
N TRP A 86 3.39 10.55 18.73
CA TRP A 86 3.76 11.73 17.96
C TRP A 86 3.60 13.01 18.79
N SER A 87 4.57 13.90 18.67
CA SER A 87 4.47 15.26 19.21
C SER A 87 3.50 16.13 18.39
N LEU A 88 3.14 17.31 18.92
CA LEU A 88 2.37 18.30 18.16
C LEU A 88 3.11 18.70 16.86
N PHE A 89 4.41 18.94 16.97
CA PHE A 89 5.28 19.26 15.84
C PHE A 89 5.22 18.17 14.77
N GLU A 90 5.35 16.91 15.16
CA GLU A 90 5.35 15.77 14.25
C GLU A 90 4.04 15.58 13.47
N VAL A 91 2.90 15.83 14.13
CA VAL A 91 1.58 15.80 13.47
C VAL A 91 1.47 16.94 12.45
N ILE A 92 1.94 18.13 12.80
CA ILE A 92 1.93 19.30 11.93
C ILE A 92 2.83 19.05 10.71
N ASP A 93 4.09 18.65 10.92
CA ASP A 93 5.06 18.37 9.86
C ASP A 93 4.52 17.34 8.86
N ARG A 94 3.97 16.22 9.36
CA ARG A 94 3.34 15.20 8.51
C ARG A 94 2.16 15.76 7.72
N TRP A 95 1.24 16.47 8.39
CA TRP A 95 0.07 17.04 7.71
C TRP A 95 0.45 18.01 6.58
N GLN A 96 1.49 18.82 6.80
CA GLN A 96 1.96 19.82 5.86
C GLN A 96 2.66 19.26 4.62
N LYS A 97 3.18 18.03 4.68
CA LYS A 97 3.73 17.33 3.51
C LYS A 97 2.68 17.03 2.42
N ILE A 98 1.39 17.11 2.76
CA ILE A 98 0.28 16.81 1.83
C ILE A 98 -0.65 18.00 1.64
N PHE A 99 -0.91 18.75 2.71
CA PHE A 99 -1.86 19.84 2.71
C PHE A 99 -1.18 21.17 2.98
N LYS A 100 -1.72 22.24 2.38
CA LYS A 100 -1.27 23.60 2.70
C LYS A 100 -1.52 23.89 4.19
N ALA A 101 -0.47 24.29 4.88
CA ALA A 101 -0.52 24.71 6.27
C ALA A 101 -1.37 25.97 6.48
N SER A 102 -2.06 26.07 7.61
CA SER A 102 -2.56 27.36 8.10
C SER A 102 -1.39 28.22 8.61
N SER A 103 -1.60 29.53 8.72
CA SER A 103 -0.58 30.46 9.25
C SER A 103 -0.08 30.02 10.63
N LEU A 104 -0.97 29.64 11.55
CA LEU A 104 -0.62 29.13 12.87
C LEU A 104 0.23 27.85 12.80
N ALA A 105 -0.09 26.95 11.88
CA ALA A 105 0.65 25.71 11.73
C ALA A 105 2.03 25.92 11.08
N GLN A 106 2.25 27.01 10.35
CA GLN A 106 3.59 27.37 9.84
C GLN A 106 4.45 28.02 10.91
N ARG A 107 3.85 28.90 11.73
CA ARG A 107 4.51 29.62 12.82
C ARG A 107 5.11 28.68 13.88
N TYR A 108 4.37 27.63 14.25
CA TYR A 108 4.79 26.74 15.34
C TYR A 108 6.11 25.97 15.05
N PRO A 109 6.27 25.27 13.91
CA PRO A 109 7.56 24.66 13.54
C PRO A 109 8.73 25.64 13.43
N ASN A 110 8.46 26.91 13.11
CA ASN A 110 9.49 27.95 12.99
C ASN A 110 9.95 28.52 14.34
N GLY A 111 9.33 28.12 15.44
CA GLY A 111 9.66 28.61 16.79
C GLY A 111 9.04 29.96 17.15
N ASP A 112 8.07 30.45 16.36
CA ASP A 112 7.37 31.69 16.67
C ASP A 112 6.59 31.56 17.97
N ILE A 113 6.54 32.65 18.75
CA ILE A 113 5.77 32.71 19.98
C ILE A 113 4.27 32.71 19.61
N LEU A 114 3.56 31.67 20.06
CA LEU A 114 2.10 31.59 20.01
C LEU A 114 1.52 31.98 21.36
N ASP A 115 0.47 32.78 21.36
CA ASP A 115 -0.28 33.03 22.59
C ASP A 115 -1.05 31.78 23.07
N ARG A 116 -1.65 31.85 24.27
CA ARG A 116 -2.36 30.72 24.87
C ARG A 116 -3.56 30.25 24.02
N CYS A 117 -4.28 31.18 23.40
CA CYS A 117 -5.44 30.89 22.57
C CYS A 117 -5.03 30.28 21.22
N GLU A 118 -3.98 30.82 20.59
CA GLU A 118 -3.38 30.32 19.36
C GLU A 118 -2.87 28.89 19.53
N LEU A 119 -2.12 28.64 20.61
CA LEU A 119 -1.59 27.30 20.90
C LEU A 119 -2.72 26.30 21.20
N LYS A 120 -3.78 26.73 21.89
CA LYS A 120 -4.96 25.89 22.15
C LYS A 120 -5.66 25.52 20.86
N ALA A 121 -5.95 26.50 19.99
CA ALA A 121 -6.60 26.28 18.70
C ALA A 121 -5.77 25.35 17.80
N LEU A 122 -4.44 25.53 17.79
CA LEU A 122 -3.53 24.66 17.03
C LEU A 122 -3.58 23.21 17.53
N LYS A 123 -3.56 22.99 18.85
CA LYS A 123 -3.67 21.66 19.45
C LYS A 123 -5.00 20.98 19.09
N GLU A 124 -6.11 21.69 19.17
CA GLU A 124 -7.44 21.16 18.82
C GLU A 124 -7.53 20.73 17.34
N VAL A 125 -6.94 21.53 16.44
CA VAL A 125 -6.89 21.18 15.01
C VAL A 125 -5.93 20.02 14.77
N ALA A 126 -4.79 19.97 15.44
CA ALA A 126 -3.81 18.90 15.30
C ALA A 126 -4.36 17.54 15.79
N LEU A 127 -5.23 17.50 16.79
CA LEU A 127 -5.92 16.25 17.19
C LEU A 127 -6.72 15.67 16.01
N LYS A 128 -7.46 16.50 15.27
CA LYS A 128 -8.17 16.08 14.07
C LYS A 128 -7.21 15.62 12.97
N TRP A 129 -6.06 16.25 12.82
CA TRP A 129 -5.05 15.80 11.85
C TRP A 129 -4.46 14.44 12.21
N ARG A 130 -4.20 14.20 13.50
CA ARG A 130 -3.72 12.91 13.99
C ARG A 130 -4.68 11.76 13.67
N GLU A 131 -5.98 11.96 13.92
CA GLU A 131 -7.04 11.00 13.55
C GLU A 131 -7.06 10.74 12.04
N ARG A 132 -6.94 11.78 11.23
CA ARG A 132 -6.94 11.65 9.77
C ARG A 132 -5.69 10.95 9.24
N LEU A 133 -4.52 11.19 9.85
CA LEU A 133 -3.26 10.53 9.49
C LEU A 133 -3.23 9.04 9.86
N THR A 134 -4.22 8.54 10.60
CA THR A 134 -4.45 7.11 10.87
C THR A 134 -5.61 6.51 10.11
N ASP A 135 -6.35 7.30 9.32
CA ASP A 135 -7.58 6.86 8.68
C ASP A 135 -7.33 6.40 7.23
N ILE A 136 -7.72 5.16 6.95
CA ILE A 136 -7.60 4.56 5.60
C ILE A 136 -8.38 5.37 4.56
N SER A 137 -9.55 5.92 4.90
CA SER A 137 -10.34 6.70 3.93
C SER A 137 -9.64 7.99 3.54
N TRP A 138 -8.95 8.65 4.47
CA TRP A 138 -8.11 9.81 4.22
C TRP A 138 -6.87 9.46 3.39
N PHE A 139 -6.21 8.34 3.68
CA PHE A 139 -5.12 7.83 2.84
C PHE A 139 -5.59 7.59 1.41
N MET A 140 -6.67 6.84 1.25
CA MET A 140 -7.24 6.49 -0.05
C MET A 140 -7.74 7.73 -0.79
N ARG A 141 -8.24 8.75 -0.10
CA ARG A 141 -8.57 10.05 -0.71
C ARG A 141 -7.32 10.76 -1.24
N CYS A 142 -6.25 10.79 -0.45
CA CYS A 142 -4.98 11.44 -0.82
C CYS A 142 -4.23 10.70 -1.93
N LEU A 143 -4.47 9.40 -2.08
CA LEU A 143 -3.96 8.57 -3.16
C LEU A 143 -4.80 8.77 -4.44
N ASN A 144 -6.11 8.50 -4.36
CA ASN A 144 -6.99 8.43 -5.54
C ASN A 144 -7.31 9.77 -6.17
N GLY A 145 -7.37 10.85 -5.37
CA GLY A 145 -7.72 12.19 -5.84
C GLY A 145 -6.73 12.75 -6.86
N PRO A 146 -5.43 12.85 -6.52
CA PRO A 146 -4.39 13.23 -7.48
C PRO A 146 -4.35 12.31 -8.69
N ILE A 147 -4.50 10.98 -8.49
CA ILE A 147 -4.47 10.02 -9.59
C ILE A 147 -5.55 10.33 -10.63
N ALA A 148 -6.80 10.48 -10.17
CA ALA A 148 -7.93 10.77 -11.04
C ALA A 148 -7.76 12.09 -11.79
N ARG A 149 -7.29 13.15 -11.13
CA ARG A 149 -7.13 14.47 -11.75
C ARG A 149 -6.10 14.45 -12.87
N GLN A 150 -4.93 13.86 -12.61
CA GLN A 150 -3.85 13.83 -13.60
C GLN A 150 -4.17 12.87 -14.75
N ALA A 151 -4.75 11.70 -14.48
CA ALA A 151 -5.18 10.78 -15.54
C ALA A 151 -6.26 11.42 -16.43
N ASN A 152 -7.29 12.04 -15.84
CA ASN A 152 -8.33 12.74 -16.62
C ASN A 152 -7.76 13.91 -17.44
N ALA A 153 -6.81 14.66 -16.89
CA ALA A 153 -6.16 15.76 -17.61
C ALA A 153 -5.34 15.26 -18.81
N GLU A 154 -4.55 14.19 -18.63
CA GLU A 154 -3.77 13.55 -19.69
C GLU A 154 -4.68 12.90 -20.75
N ASP A 155 -5.78 12.29 -20.32
CA ASP A 155 -6.79 11.69 -21.20
C ASP A 155 -7.73 12.75 -21.82
N GLN A 156 -7.52 14.03 -21.52
CA GLN A 156 -8.32 15.17 -21.99
C GLN A 156 -9.84 14.97 -21.79
N CYS A 157 -10.23 14.39 -20.65
CA CYS A 157 -11.61 14.07 -20.35
C CYS A 157 -12.06 14.60 -18.99
N THR A 158 -13.38 14.72 -18.82
CA THR A 158 -14.00 15.09 -17.55
C THR A 158 -14.77 13.90 -16.96
N GLY A 159 -15.19 14.03 -15.70
CA GLY A 159 -16.01 13.04 -15.01
C GLY A 159 -15.23 12.05 -14.15
N ARG A 160 -15.88 10.92 -13.84
CA ARG A 160 -15.43 9.97 -12.82
C ARG A 160 -14.33 9.06 -13.37
N PHE A 161 -13.20 8.99 -12.66
CA PHE A 161 -12.11 8.06 -12.99
C PHE A 161 -12.26 6.70 -12.27
N TRP A 162 -12.69 6.70 -11.00
CA TRP A 162 -12.85 5.50 -10.17
C TRP A 162 -14.28 4.97 -10.16
N GLU A 163 -14.49 3.65 -10.20
CA GLU A 163 -15.82 2.99 -10.23
C GLU A 163 -16.72 3.33 -9.06
N GLY A 164 -16.12 3.77 -7.98
CA GLY A 164 -16.77 3.66 -6.71
C GLY A 164 -16.06 4.38 -5.61
N ARG A 165 -16.65 4.13 -4.47
CA ARG A 165 -15.97 3.95 -3.21
C ARG A 165 -14.94 2.81 -3.37
N PHE A 166 -13.71 3.00 -2.88
CA PHE A 166 -12.73 1.91 -2.77
C PHE A 166 -13.27 0.78 -1.88
N LYS A 167 -12.85 -0.46 -2.12
CA LYS A 167 -13.16 -1.60 -1.25
C LYS A 167 -12.12 -1.69 -0.14
N SER A 168 -12.56 -2.01 1.07
CA SER A 168 -11.70 -2.27 2.24
C SER A 168 -12.18 -3.55 2.90
N GLN A 169 -11.27 -4.49 3.16
CA GLN A 169 -11.55 -5.75 3.83
C GLN A 169 -10.59 -5.92 5.00
N ALA A 170 -11.12 -6.07 6.22
CA ALA A 170 -10.34 -6.40 7.40
C ALA A 170 -9.76 -7.83 7.28
N LEU A 171 -8.51 -8.00 7.69
CA LEU A 171 -7.78 -9.28 7.68
C LEU A 171 -7.69 -9.80 9.13
N LEU A 172 -8.69 -10.59 9.54
CA LEU A 172 -9.06 -10.83 10.94
C LEU A 172 -8.22 -11.88 11.69
N ASP A 173 -7.44 -12.70 10.99
CA ASP A 173 -6.63 -13.75 11.60
C ASP A 173 -5.14 -13.58 11.24
N GLU A 174 -4.23 -14.23 11.97
CA GLU A 174 -2.78 -14.09 11.76
C GLU A 174 -2.31 -14.59 10.39
N ARG A 175 -3.07 -15.48 9.74
CA ARG A 175 -2.75 -16.05 8.43
C ARG A 175 -3.32 -15.22 7.29
N ALA A 176 -4.35 -14.42 7.54
CA ALA A 176 -5.06 -13.61 6.56
C ALA A 176 -4.16 -12.56 5.91
N PRO A 177 -3.27 -11.84 6.64
CA PRO A 177 -2.24 -11.00 6.03
C PRO A 177 -1.35 -11.78 5.05
N ALA A 178 -0.80 -12.92 5.46
CA ALA A 178 0.09 -13.71 4.59
C ALA A 178 -0.62 -14.16 3.31
N ALA A 179 -1.82 -14.73 3.43
CA ALA A 179 -2.61 -15.18 2.29
C ALA A 179 -3.03 -14.01 1.38
N CYS A 180 -3.41 -12.87 1.96
CA CYS A 180 -3.79 -11.69 1.20
C CYS A 180 -2.61 -11.05 0.48
N ILE A 181 -1.45 -10.93 1.14
CA ILE A 181 -0.22 -10.41 0.56
C ILE A 181 0.23 -11.32 -0.59
N ALA A 182 0.26 -12.65 -0.39
CA ALA A 182 0.51 -13.60 -1.47
C ALA A 182 -0.51 -13.48 -2.62
N TYR A 183 -1.80 -13.29 -2.31
CA TYR A 183 -2.81 -13.01 -3.32
C TYR A 183 -2.47 -11.75 -4.14
N VAL A 184 -2.07 -10.66 -3.46
CA VAL A 184 -1.72 -9.37 -4.07
C VAL A 184 -0.52 -9.55 -5.00
N ASP A 185 0.56 -10.14 -4.50
CA ASP A 185 1.81 -10.34 -5.22
C ASP A 185 1.69 -11.33 -6.40
N LEU A 186 0.71 -12.24 -6.37
CA LEU A 186 0.41 -13.14 -7.48
C LEU A 186 -0.50 -12.53 -8.57
N ASN A 187 -0.98 -11.28 -8.41
CA ASN A 187 -1.88 -10.69 -9.41
C ASN A 187 -1.25 -10.58 -10.81
N PRO A 188 0.01 -10.14 -11.00
CA PRO A 188 0.63 -10.10 -12.32
C PRO A 188 0.70 -11.48 -12.98
N ILE A 189 1.07 -12.53 -12.23
CA ILE A 189 1.11 -13.91 -12.74
C ILE A 189 -0.29 -14.36 -13.15
N ARG A 190 -1.29 -14.18 -12.28
CA ARG A 190 -2.69 -14.57 -12.54
C ARG A 190 -3.33 -13.82 -13.71
N ALA A 191 -2.84 -12.62 -13.98
CA ALA A 191 -3.24 -11.80 -15.12
C ALA A 191 -2.47 -12.13 -16.40
N ASN A 192 -1.52 -13.08 -16.36
CA ASN A 192 -0.58 -13.42 -17.44
C ASN A 192 0.29 -12.24 -17.89
N MET A 193 0.69 -11.39 -16.93
CA MET A 193 1.58 -10.24 -17.14
C MET A 193 3.04 -10.57 -16.79
N ALA A 194 3.27 -11.61 -15.98
CA ALA A 194 4.58 -12.09 -15.58
C ALA A 194 4.54 -13.62 -15.48
N LYS A 195 5.68 -14.29 -15.69
CA LYS A 195 5.79 -15.76 -15.56
C LYS A 195 6.14 -16.18 -14.14
N THR A 196 6.93 -15.37 -13.45
CA THR A 196 7.39 -15.62 -12.08
C THR A 196 7.25 -14.36 -11.21
N PRO A 197 7.29 -14.49 -9.87
CA PRO A 197 7.28 -13.34 -8.96
C PRO A 197 8.40 -12.34 -9.19
N GLU A 198 9.61 -12.81 -9.51
CA GLU A 198 10.77 -11.95 -9.77
C GLU A 198 10.66 -11.13 -11.07
N ASP A 199 9.90 -11.62 -12.05
CA ASP A 199 9.58 -10.91 -13.30
C ASP A 199 8.48 -9.86 -13.14
N SER A 200 7.85 -9.77 -11.96
CA SER A 200 6.72 -8.87 -11.74
C SER A 200 7.20 -7.46 -11.39
N ASP A 201 7.42 -6.64 -12.42
CA ASP A 201 7.92 -5.28 -12.23
C ASP A 201 6.99 -4.39 -11.39
N ASN A 202 7.61 -3.61 -10.49
CA ASN A 202 6.97 -2.50 -9.76
C ASN A 202 5.81 -2.94 -8.84
N ILE A 203 5.94 -4.12 -8.21
CA ILE A 203 5.05 -4.61 -7.14
C ILE A 203 5.85 -4.99 -5.88
N SER A 204 5.14 -5.25 -4.76
CA SER A 204 5.79 -5.47 -3.45
C SER A 204 6.78 -6.63 -3.43
N ILE A 205 6.42 -7.80 -3.98
CA ILE A 205 7.31 -8.98 -3.94
C ILE A 205 8.65 -8.75 -4.63
N GLN A 206 8.66 -8.01 -5.74
CA GLN A 206 9.91 -7.70 -6.44
C GLN A 206 10.84 -6.85 -5.56
N LYS A 207 10.29 -5.91 -4.77
CA LYS A 207 11.10 -5.14 -3.82
C LYS A 207 11.66 -6.01 -2.70
N HIS A 208 10.87 -6.94 -2.17
CA HIS A 208 11.37 -7.90 -1.18
C HIS A 208 12.49 -8.77 -1.77
N ILE A 209 12.31 -9.31 -2.98
CA ILE A 209 13.30 -10.13 -3.67
C ILE A 209 14.60 -9.34 -3.91
N ARG A 210 14.50 -8.12 -4.47
CA ARG A 210 15.68 -7.27 -4.75
C ARG A 210 16.45 -6.93 -3.47
N ALA A 211 15.75 -6.59 -2.38
CA ALA A 211 16.40 -6.33 -1.10
C ALA A 211 17.07 -7.60 -0.55
N ALA A 212 16.41 -8.74 -0.65
CA ALA A 212 16.91 -10.02 -0.13
C ALA A 212 18.17 -10.52 -0.82
N ILE A 213 18.30 -10.31 -2.13
CA ILE A 213 19.53 -10.60 -2.90
C ILE A 213 20.72 -9.82 -2.32
N LEU A 214 20.48 -8.62 -1.77
CA LEU A 214 21.49 -7.80 -1.11
C LEU A 214 21.63 -8.10 0.40
N GLY A 215 20.88 -9.06 0.94
CA GLY A 215 20.83 -9.35 2.38
C GLY A 215 20.07 -8.30 3.20
N GLU A 216 19.27 -7.44 2.55
CA GLU A 216 18.54 -6.34 3.16
C GLU A 216 17.02 -6.60 3.23
N GLN A 217 16.29 -5.67 3.86
CA GLN A 217 14.83 -5.57 3.82
C GLN A 217 14.42 -4.27 3.11
N PRO A 218 13.29 -4.24 2.39
CA PRO A 218 12.83 -3.02 1.74
C PRO A 218 12.48 -1.93 2.76
N LYS A 219 13.01 -0.72 2.55
CA LYS A 219 12.84 0.41 3.48
C LYS A 219 11.41 0.98 3.55
N LYS A 220 10.62 0.80 2.49
CA LYS A 220 9.27 1.39 2.33
C LYS A 220 8.13 0.36 2.38
N LEU A 221 8.42 -0.86 2.83
CA LEU A 221 7.43 -1.92 3.05
C LEU A 221 7.61 -2.47 4.46
N LEU A 222 6.56 -3.04 5.03
CA LEU A 222 6.69 -3.79 6.28
C LEU A 222 7.66 -4.95 6.08
N PRO A 223 8.66 -5.11 6.97
CA PRO A 223 9.65 -6.16 6.81
C PRO A 223 9.06 -7.54 7.13
N LEU A 224 9.60 -8.56 6.45
CA LEU A 224 9.21 -9.97 6.58
C LEU A 224 10.21 -10.69 7.48
N VAL A 225 10.03 -10.57 8.80
CA VAL A 225 11.04 -10.95 9.80
C VAL A 225 10.69 -12.24 10.56
N GLY A 226 9.41 -12.60 10.62
CA GLY A 226 8.95 -13.75 11.43
C GLY A 226 8.82 -13.42 12.92
N SER A 227 8.30 -14.39 13.69
CA SER A 227 7.98 -14.25 15.11
C SER A 227 9.19 -14.43 16.07
N GLU A 228 10.40 -14.55 15.54
CA GLU A 228 11.62 -14.84 16.34
C GLU A 228 12.09 -13.65 17.21
N ARG A 229 11.54 -12.45 17.02
CA ARG A 229 11.91 -11.25 17.80
C ARG A 229 10.75 -10.84 18.70
N LEU A 230 10.82 -11.25 19.96
CA LEU A 230 9.84 -10.99 21.03
C LEU A 230 9.51 -9.51 21.30
N ASN A 231 10.15 -8.54 20.64
CA ASN A 231 10.08 -7.11 21.02
C ASN A 231 10.00 -6.10 19.85
N MET A 232 9.54 -6.47 18.66
CA MET A 232 9.23 -5.47 17.62
C MET A 232 7.75 -5.51 17.17
N PRO A 233 7.00 -4.39 17.29
CA PRO A 233 5.55 -4.40 17.05
C PRO A 233 5.14 -4.11 15.60
N LYS A 234 6.08 -3.93 14.66
CA LYS A 234 5.81 -3.38 13.31
C LYS A 234 6.45 -4.22 12.20
N GLU A 235 6.16 -5.51 12.20
CA GLU A 235 6.71 -6.48 11.25
C GLU A 235 5.62 -7.47 10.85
N LEU A 236 5.76 -8.08 9.68
CA LEU A 236 4.91 -9.19 9.27
C LEU A 236 5.39 -10.48 9.98
N PRO A 237 4.48 -11.28 10.58
CA PRO A 237 4.83 -12.39 11.46
C PRO A 237 5.30 -13.65 10.70
N PHE A 238 5.87 -13.47 9.51
CA PHE A 238 6.38 -14.55 8.68
C PHE A 238 7.66 -14.11 7.99
N ARG A 239 8.60 -15.06 7.90
CA ARG A 239 9.92 -14.85 7.33
C ARG A 239 9.84 -14.80 5.81
N LEU A 240 10.78 -14.09 5.19
CA LEU A 240 10.82 -13.94 3.74
C LEU A 240 11.00 -15.27 2.99
N ASP A 241 11.87 -16.16 3.46
CA ASP A 241 12.13 -17.46 2.84
C ASP A 241 10.84 -18.30 2.76
N HIS A 242 10.16 -18.49 3.89
CA HIS A 242 8.87 -19.18 3.94
C HIS A 242 7.78 -18.47 3.12
N TYR A 243 7.79 -17.14 3.10
CA TYR A 243 6.85 -16.37 2.31
C TYR A 243 7.04 -16.58 0.80
N LEU A 244 8.28 -16.57 0.32
CA LEU A 244 8.56 -16.83 -1.09
C LEU A 244 8.12 -18.23 -1.49
N GLU A 245 8.36 -19.24 -0.65
CA GLU A 245 7.87 -20.61 -0.88
C GLU A 245 6.34 -20.68 -0.92
N LEU A 246 5.65 -20.00 0.00
CA LEU A 246 4.19 -19.88 -0.01
C LEU A 246 3.69 -19.28 -1.33
N VAL A 247 4.35 -18.23 -1.82
CA VAL A 247 4.00 -17.58 -3.09
C VAL A 247 4.27 -18.49 -4.27
N ASP A 248 5.40 -19.20 -4.32
CA ASP A 248 5.74 -20.12 -5.40
C ASP A 248 4.72 -21.27 -5.48
N TRP A 249 4.43 -21.89 -4.33
CA TRP A 249 3.42 -22.95 -4.24
C TRP A 249 2.02 -22.45 -4.64
N SER A 250 1.60 -21.31 -4.09
CA SER A 250 0.30 -20.70 -4.42
C SER A 250 0.20 -20.20 -5.86
N GLY A 251 1.33 -19.85 -6.46
CA GLY A 251 1.43 -19.36 -7.84
C GLY A 251 1.34 -20.48 -8.88
N ARG A 252 1.75 -21.71 -8.52
CA ARG A 252 1.61 -22.91 -9.37
C ARG A 252 0.18 -23.42 -9.45
N HIS A 253 -0.61 -23.17 -8.40
CA HIS A 253 -1.99 -23.63 -8.36
C HIS A 253 -2.82 -23.10 -9.55
N LEU A 254 -3.31 -24.03 -10.38
CA LEU A 254 -4.15 -23.74 -11.53
C LEU A 254 -5.59 -23.42 -11.09
N ASP A 255 -5.94 -22.13 -11.10
CA ASP A 255 -7.34 -21.69 -11.02
C ASP A 255 -7.88 -21.45 -12.44
N LEU A 256 -8.84 -22.27 -12.88
CA LEU A 256 -9.45 -22.20 -14.22
C LEU A 256 -10.09 -20.83 -14.54
N ARG A 257 -10.33 -19.98 -13.54
CA ARG A 257 -10.87 -18.62 -13.72
C ARG A 257 -9.77 -17.58 -13.95
N LYS A 258 -8.49 -17.94 -13.83
CA LYS A 258 -7.33 -17.06 -14.01
C LYS A 258 -6.65 -17.36 -15.34
N ARG A 259 -5.91 -16.36 -15.85
CA ARG A 259 -5.29 -16.42 -17.17
C ARG A 259 -3.87 -16.98 -17.16
N GLY A 260 -3.23 -17.02 -15.99
CA GLY A 260 -1.86 -17.47 -15.84
C GLY A 260 -1.61 -18.13 -14.48
N ALA A 261 -0.56 -18.93 -14.44
CA ALA A 261 0.00 -19.61 -13.29
C ALA A 261 1.50 -19.81 -13.53
N ILE A 262 2.27 -20.03 -12.46
CA ILE A 262 3.66 -20.46 -12.56
C ILE A 262 3.67 -21.89 -13.12
N THR A 263 4.50 -22.18 -14.12
CA THR A 263 4.52 -23.52 -14.72
C THR A 263 5.19 -24.53 -13.78
N GLU A 264 4.67 -25.76 -13.74
CA GLU A 264 5.19 -26.81 -12.82
C GLU A 264 6.68 -27.12 -13.02
N ASN A 265 7.16 -27.03 -14.27
CA ASN A 265 8.57 -27.27 -14.60
C ASN A 265 9.51 -26.12 -14.19
N THR A 266 8.98 -24.99 -13.71
CA THR A 266 9.80 -23.89 -13.20
C THR A 266 10.54 -24.37 -11.93
N PRO A 267 11.87 -24.19 -11.80
CA PRO A 267 12.59 -24.54 -10.56
C PRO A 267 12.04 -23.78 -9.35
N PRO A 268 12.14 -24.29 -8.09
CA PRO A 268 11.64 -23.58 -6.91
C PRO A 268 12.22 -22.17 -6.74
N VAL A 269 11.42 -21.22 -6.23
CA VAL A 269 11.81 -19.79 -6.15
C VAL A 269 13.13 -19.55 -5.41
N LEU A 270 13.36 -20.19 -4.27
CA LEU A 270 14.60 -20.02 -3.51
C LEU A 270 15.83 -20.45 -4.32
N LYS A 271 15.69 -21.54 -5.10
CA LYS A 271 16.73 -22.02 -6.01
C LYS A 271 16.97 -21.04 -7.17
N ARG A 272 15.91 -20.45 -7.73
CA ARG A 272 16.03 -19.44 -8.81
C ARG A 272 16.72 -18.18 -8.33
N LEU A 273 16.45 -17.76 -7.09
CA LEU A 273 17.00 -16.56 -6.48
C LEU A 273 18.37 -16.75 -5.80
N GLY A 274 18.86 -17.99 -5.70
CA GLY A 274 20.11 -18.29 -4.99
C GLY A 274 20.03 -18.04 -3.48
N ILE A 275 18.82 -18.06 -2.90
CA ILE A 275 18.61 -17.86 -1.46
C ILE A 275 18.66 -19.24 -0.80
N PRO A 276 19.60 -19.49 0.14
CA PRO A 276 19.67 -20.77 0.82
C PRO A 276 18.45 -20.95 1.73
N PRO A 277 17.79 -22.13 1.73
CA PRO A 277 16.78 -22.43 2.73
C PRO A 277 17.46 -22.45 4.10
N ARG A 278 16.89 -21.73 5.07
CA ARG A 278 17.39 -21.76 6.45
C ARG A 278 16.66 -22.87 7.22
N PRO A 279 17.37 -23.63 8.07
CA PRO A 279 16.79 -24.71 8.85
C PRO A 279 15.81 -24.20 9.91
#